data_AF-A0A0Q4G4M0-F1
#
_entry.id   AF-A0A0Q4G4M0-F1
#
_cell.length_a   1.000
_cell.length_b   1.000
_cell.length_c   1.000
_cell.angle_alpha   90.00
_cell.angle_beta   90.00
_cell.angle_gamma   90.00
#
_symmetry.space_group_name_H-M   'P 1'
#
loop_
_entity.id
_entity.type
_entity.pdbx_description
1 polymer ?
#
loop_
_entity_poly.entity_id
_entity_poly.type
_entity_poly.pdbx_seq_one_letter_code
_entity_poly.pdbx_strand_id
1 'polypeptide(L)'
;MDGHDALRLMVRDYPGGVEAVALRLGKPWQTLDKELRAAPGYKLGIREACAIGQLCAEAGTPSAAAYATSVASHCGVHITLAPVEGASPMDVMHGATNVMREVADVVGKVTEAGQDDH
;
A
#
# COMPACT_ATOMS: atom_id res chain seq x y z
N MET A 1 -8.70 5.08 -4.27
CA MET A 1 -8.81 4.54 -2.89
C MET A 1 -8.36 5.63 -1.94
N ASP A 2 -9.22 6.06 -1.01
CA ASP A 2 -8.84 7.06 -0.01
C ASP A 2 -7.97 6.44 1.11
N GLY A 3 -7.40 7.28 1.97
CA GLY A 3 -6.49 6.82 3.02
C GLY A 3 -7.16 5.94 4.09
N HIS A 4 -8.45 6.16 4.38
CA HIS A 4 -9.19 5.33 5.34
C HIS A 4 -9.53 3.97 4.75
N ASP A 5 -9.93 3.91 3.48
CA ASP A 5 -10.15 2.66 2.75
C ASP A 5 -8.88 1.82 2.68
N ALA A 6 -7.73 2.47 2.39
CA ALA A 6 -6.44 1.80 2.38
C ALA A 6 -6.08 1.21 3.76
N LEU A 7 -6.29 1.96 4.84
CA LEU A 7 -6.02 1.46 6.19
C LEU A 7 -7.00 0.34 6.60
N ARG A 8 -8.27 0.40 6.20
CA ARG A 8 -9.23 -0.70 6.43
C ARG A 8 -8.80 -1.96 5.71
N LEU A 9 -8.36 -1.85 4.46
CA LEU A 9 -7.82 -2.95 3.69
C LEU A 9 -6.62 -3.58 4.40
N MET A 10 -5.66 -2.74 4.81
CA MET A 10 -4.46 -3.17 5.54
C MET A 10 -4.78 -3.92 6.82
N VAL A 11 -5.67 -3.37 7.64
CA VAL A 11 -6.09 -3.99 8.90
C VAL A 11 -6.87 -5.29 8.65
N ARG A 12 -7.66 -5.38 7.59
CA ARG A 12 -8.38 -6.60 7.23
C ARG A 12 -7.44 -7.73 6.80
N ASP A 13 -6.42 -7.39 6.04
CA ASP A 13 -5.46 -8.37 5.51
C ASP A 13 -4.38 -8.74 6.56
N TYR A 14 -4.28 -8.00 7.67
CA TYR A 14 -3.41 -8.33 8.80
C TYR A 14 -3.85 -9.62 9.52
N PRO A 15 -2.93 -10.53 9.89
CA PRO A 15 -3.27 -11.73 10.65
C PRO A 15 -3.96 -11.41 11.98
N GLY A 16 -5.20 -11.87 12.15
CA GLY A 16 -6.03 -11.55 13.32
C GLY A 16 -6.80 -10.23 13.23
N GLY A 17 -6.71 -9.52 12.10
CA GLY A 17 -7.57 -8.40 11.76
C GLY A 17 -7.49 -7.20 12.70
N VAL A 18 -8.62 -6.50 12.83
CA VAL A 18 -8.74 -5.28 13.66
C VAL A 18 -8.43 -5.51 15.13
N GLU A 19 -8.77 -6.69 15.67
CA GLU A 19 -8.51 -7.00 17.08
C GLU A 19 -7.01 -7.14 17.36
N ALA A 20 -6.29 -7.86 16.49
CA ALA A 20 -4.85 -8.03 16.61
C ALA A 20 -4.10 -6.70 16.42
N VAL A 21 -4.49 -5.90 15.42
CA VAL A 21 -3.89 -4.58 15.22
C VAL A 21 -4.18 -3.65 16.40
N ALA A 22 -5.42 -3.60 16.89
CA ALA A 22 -5.77 -2.77 18.04
C ALA A 22 -4.98 -3.15 19.30
N LEU A 23 -4.80 -4.46 19.54
CA LEU A 23 -3.96 -4.97 20.62
C LEU A 23 -2.51 -4.48 20.47
N ARG A 24 -1.94 -4.56 19.26
CA ARG A 24 -0.57 -4.07 18.95
C ARG A 24 -0.44 -2.56 19.10
N LEU A 25 -1.51 -1.80 18.85
CA LEU A 25 -1.59 -0.35 19.06
C LEU A 25 -1.92 0.03 20.51
N GLY A 26 -2.19 -0.94 21.40
CA GLY A 26 -2.49 -0.70 22.81
C GLY A 26 -3.83 0.00 23.04
N LYS A 27 -4.84 -0.22 22.18
CA LYS A 27 -6.17 0.40 22.31
C LYS A 27 -7.33 -0.59 22.14
N PRO A 28 -8.56 -0.25 22.59
CA PRO A 28 -9.74 -1.07 22.34
C PRO A 28 -10.03 -1.19 20.85
N TRP A 29 -10.36 -2.39 20.39
CA TRP A 29 -10.63 -2.65 18.97
C TRP A 29 -11.83 -1.86 18.44
N GLN A 30 -12.84 -1.61 19.27
CA GLN A 30 -14.01 -0.80 18.88
C GLN A 30 -13.62 0.65 18.61
N THR A 31 -12.61 1.17 19.30
CA THR A 31 -12.08 2.52 19.05
C THR A 31 -11.37 2.54 17.70
N LEU A 32 -10.49 1.56 17.44
CA LEU A 32 -9.80 1.46 16.16
C LEU A 32 -10.78 1.27 15.00
N ASP A 33 -11.79 0.42 15.15
CA ASP A 33 -12.82 0.21 14.12
C ASP A 33 -13.56 1.50 13.77
N LYS A 34 -13.92 2.31 14.77
CA LYS A 34 -14.55 3.63 14.56
C LYS A 34 -13.61 4.65 13.91
N GLU A 35 -12.35 4.68 14.32
CA GLU A 35 -11.32 5.53 13.72
C GLU A 35 -11.08 5.15 12.25
N LEU A 36 -10.96 3.86 11.95
CA LEU A 36 -10.84 3.34 10.59
C LEU A 36 -12.06 3.74 9.77
N ARG A 37 -13.28 3.65 10.31
CA ARG A 37 -14.54 4.06 9.67
C ARG A 37 -14.76 5.57 9.57
N ALA A 38 -13.84 6.39 10.09
CA ALA A 38 -13.98 7.84 10.20
C ALA A 38 -15.31 8.25 10.88
N ALA A 39 -15.72 7.51 11.91
CA ALA A 39 -16.94 7.80 12.65
C ALA A 39 -16.84 9.18 13.33
N PRO A 40 -17.95 9.94 13.46
CA PRO A 40 -17.94 11.25 14.10
C PRO A 40 -17.31 11.22 15.49
N GLY A 41 -16.32 12.08 15.73
CA GLY A 41 -15.59 12.15 17.00
C GLY A 41 -14.41 11.18 17.15
N TYR A 42 -14.17 10.30 16.16
CA TYR A 42 -13.04 9.37 16.15
C TYR A 42 -12.07 9.77 15.05
N LYS A 43 -10.82 10.03 15.42
CA LYS A 43 -9.78 10.48 14.50
C LYS A 43 -8.64 9.49 14.50
N LEU A 44 -8.26 9.01 13.32
CA LEU A 44 -7.08 8.19 13.14
C LEU A 44 -5.88 9.11 12.89
N GLY A 45 -4.89 9.09 13.78
CA GLY A 45 -3.72 9.95 13.67
C GLY A 45 -2.70 9.42 12.65
N ILE A 46 -1.89 10.30 12.06
CA ILE A 46 -0.85 9.90 11.10
C ILE A 46 0.15 8.89 11.70
N ARG A 47 0.48 9.03 12.99
CA ARG A 47 1.36 8.07 13.69
C ARG A 47 0.78 6.67 13.72
N GLU A 48 -0.54 6.56 13.89
CA GLU A 48 -1.24 5.28 13.94
C GLU A 48 -1.37 4.69 12.54
N ALA A 49 -1.64 5.51 11.52
CA ALA A 49 -1.62 5.08 10.13
C ALA A 49 -0.26 4.49 9.74
N CYS A 50 0.83 5.17 10.11
CA CYS A 50 2.19 4.67 9.89
C CYS A 50 2.48 3.37 10.67
N ALA A 51 2.03 3.28 11.92
CA ALA A 51 2.19 2.07 12.72
C ALA A 51 1.45 0.87 12.12
N ILE A 52 0.22 1.07 11.62
CA ILE A 52 -0.52 0.03 10.88
C ILE A 52 0.27 -0.42 9.66
N GLY A 53 0.84 0.52 8.89
CA GLY A 53 1.71 0.21 7.76
C GLY A 53 2.92 -0.63 8.12
N GLN A 54 3.61 -0.26 9.20
CA GLN A 54 4.75 -1.02 9.70
C GLN A 54 4.34 -2.43 10.13
N LEU A 55 3.25 -2.59 10.89
CA LEU A 55 2.75 -3.90 11.29
C LEU A 55 2.43 -4.77 10.08
N CYS A 56 1.75 -4.21 9.09
CA CYS A 56 1.38 -4.92 7.87
C CYS A 56 2.60 -5.31 7.02
N ALA A 57 3.64 -4.48 7.00
CA ALA A 57 4.91 -4.76 6.33
C ALA A 57 5.69 -5.88 7.05
N GLU A 58 5.81 -5.79 8.39
CA GLU A 58 6.44 -6.83 9.22
C GLU A 58 5.73 -8.19 9.07
N ALA A 59 4.41 -8.18 8.91
CA ALA A 59 3.60 -9.38 8.70
C ALA A 59 3.60 -9.88 7.24
N GLY A 60 4.27 -9.19 6.31
CA GLY A 60 4.32 -9.58 4.89
C GLY A 60 2.96 -9.56 4.20
N THR A 61 2.03 -8.71 4.65
CA THR A 61 0.68 -8.66 4.08
C THR A 61 0.68 -8.09 2.65
N PRO A 62 -0.17 -8.60 1.74
CA PRO A 62 -0.22 -8.11 0.36
C PRO A 62 -0.52 -6.60 0.26
N SER A 63 -1.31 -6.08 1.20
CA SER A 63 -1.72 -4.68 1.25
C SER A 63 -0.78 -3.77 2.05
N ALA A 64 0.39 -4.24 2.49
CA ALA A 64 1.27 -3.48 3.40
C ALA A 64 1.60 -2.04 2.94
N ALA A 65 1.64 -1.82 1.63
CA ALA A 65 1.92 -0.51 1.03
C ALA A 65 0.67 0.35 0.76
N ALA A 66 -0.55 -0.16 0.97
CA ALA A 66 -1.77 0.46 0.44
C ALA A 66 -1.97 1.91 0.88
N TYR A 67 -1.68 2.23 2.15
CA TYR A 67 -1.78 3.61 2.65
C TYR A 67 -0.75 4.53 1.99
N ALA A 68 0.51 4.10 1.87
CA ALA A 68 1.55 4.86 1.19
C ALA A 68 1.20 5.07 -0.30
N THR A 69 0.69 4.04 -0.97
CA THR A 69 0.24 4.12 -2.36
C THR A 69 -0.94 5.06 -2.51
N SER A 70 -1.88 5.06 -1.56
CA SER A 70 -3.00 6.01 -1.55
C SER A 70 -2.50 7.44 -1.46
N VAL A 71 -1.60 7.75 -0.52
CA VAL A 71 -1.02 9.09 -0.38
C VAL A 71 -0.27 9.50 -1.65
N ALA A 72 0.59 8.63 -2.18
CA ALA A 72 1.34 8.90 -3.42
C ALA A 72 0.42 9.18 -4.61
N SER A 73 -0.66 8.41 -4.74
CA SER A 73 -1.64 8.56 -5.83
C SER A 73 -2.34 9.93 -5.77
N HIS A 74 -2.63 10.47 -4.58
CA HIS A 74 -3.18 11.83 -4.44
C HIS A 74 -2.22 12.92 -4.91
N CYS A 75 -0.92 12.63 -4.94
CA CYS A 75 0.11 13.53 -5.45
C CYS A 75 0.46 13.26 -6.93
N GLY A 76 -0.21 12.32 -7.60
CA GLY A 76 0.17 11.89 -8.96
C GLY A 76 1.49 11.13 -9.01
N VAL A 77 1.92 10.55 -7.89
CA VAL A 77 3.18 9.80 -7.76
C VAL A 77 2.89 8.30 -7.74
N HIS A 78 3.69 7.54 -8.48
CA HIS A 78 3.74 6.09 -8.37
C HIS A 78 4.89 5.68 -7.45
N ILE A 79 4.64 4.77 -6.52
CA ILE A 79 5.67 4.18 -5.66
C ILE A 79 5.80 2.70 -5.98
N THR A 80 7.04 2.22 -5.98
CA THR A 80 7.36 0.81 -6.16
C THR A 80 8.09 0.33 -4.92
N LEU A 81 7.72 -0.85 -4.42
CA LEU A 81 8.39 -1.44 -3.27
C LEU A 81 9.82 -1.85 -3.67
N ALA A 82 10.79 -1.48 -2.85
CA ALA A 82 12.14 -2.01 -2.98
C ALA A 82 12.12 -3.52 -2.69
N PRO A 83 12.99 -4.31 -3.34
CA PRO A 83 13.24 -5.68 -2.91
C PRO A 83 13.67 -5.71 -1.43
N VAL A 84 13.30 -6.78 -0.73
CA VAL A 84 13.41 -6.99 0.73
C VAL A 84 14.82 -6.78 1.31
N GLU A 85 14.91 -6.66 2.64
CA GLU A 85 16.14 -6.46 3.43
C GLU A 85 17.37 -7.22 2.89
N GLY A 86 18.48 -6.49 2.72
CA GLY A 86 19.70 -6.98 2.09
C GLY A 86 19.83 -6.60 0.60
N ALA A 87 18.79 -6.02 0.01
CA ALA A 87 18.82 -5.46 -1.33
C ALA A 87 19.88 -4.34 -1.45
N SER A 88 20.81 -4.54 -2.36
CA SER A 88 21.78 -3.54 -2.76
C SER A 88 21.08 -2.41 -3.56
N PRO A 89 21.70 -1.22 -3.69
CA PRO A 89 21.21 -0.19 -4.60
C PRO A 89 20.97 -0.69 -6.03
N MET A 90 21.73 -1.71 -6.46
CA MET A 90 21.56 -2.35 -7.77
C MET A 90 20.28 -3.18 -7.86
N ASP A 91 19.83 -3.80 -6.78
CA ASP A 91 18.58 -4.58 -6.76
C ASP A 91 17.36 -3.69 -6.91
N VAL A 92 17.39 -2.50 -6.28
CA VAL A 92 16.38 -1.45 -6.50
C VAL A 92 16.40 -1.01 -7.97
N MET A 93 17.59 -0.84 -8.53
CA MET A 93 17.74 -0.39 -9.92
C MET A 93 17.29 -1.45 -10.93
N HIS A 94 17.53 -2.73 -10.64
CA HIS A 94 16.99 -3.86 -11.38
C HIS A 94 15.47 -3.95 -11.28
N GLY A 95 14.90 -3.72 -10.10
CA GLY A 95 13.45 -3.65 -9.92
C GLY A 95 12.82 -2.58 -10.82
N ALA A 96 13.36 -1.36 -10.78
CA ALA A 96 12.88 -0.27 -11.62
C ALA A 96 13.05 -0.53 -13.13
N THR A 97 14.18 -1.13 -13.55
CA THR A 97 14.39 -1.47 -14.96
C THR A 97 13.49 -2.61 -15.44
N ASN A 98 13.14 -3.57 -14.59
CA ASN A 98 12.14 -4.59 -14.91
C ASN A 98 10.76 -3.96 -15.11
N VAL A 99 10.34 -3.05 -14.22
CA VAL A 99 9.09 -2.31 -14.40
C VAL A 99 9.11 -1.51 -15.71
N MET A 100 10.21 -0.81 -16.01
CA MET A 100 10.34 -0.06 -17.27
C MET A 100 10.28 -0.98 -18.50
N ARG A 101 10.84 -2.19 -18.42
CA ARG A 101 10.76 -3.18 -19.50
C ARG A 101 9.32 -3.65 -19.73
N GLU A 102 8.61 -4.00 -18.66
CA GLU A 102 7.21 -4.40 -18.77
C GLU A 102 6.34 -3.28 -19.34
N VAL A 103 6.59 -2.03 -18.94
CA VAL A 103 5.92 -0.86 -19.51
C VAL A 103 6.24 -0.72 -21.01
N ALA A 104 7.51 -0.88 -21.40
CA ALA A 104 7.90 -0.79 -22.81
C ALA A 104 7.23 -1.90 -23.66
N ASP A 105 7.18 -3.12 -23.16
CA ASP A 105 6.51 -4.25 -23.83
C ASP A 105 5.01 -3.99 -24.03
N VAL A 106 4.33 -3.44 -23.01
CA VAL A 106 2.90 -3.11 -23.11
C VAL A 106 2.68 -1.98 -24.11
N VAL A 107 3.49 -0.92 -24.05
CA VAL A 107 3.39 0.20 -25.00
C VAL A 107 3.61 -0.28 -26.43
N GLY A 108 4.61 -1.13 -26.67
CA GLY A 108 4.91 -1.72 -27.98
C GLY A 108 3.69 -2.45 -28.56
N LYS A 109 3.07 -3.34 -27.77
CA LYS A 109 1.87 -4.08 -28.19
C LYS A 109 0.67 -3.17 -28.49
N VAL A 110 0.49 -2.09 -27.72
CA VAL A 110 -0.60 -1.12 -27.97
C VAL A 110 -0.37 -0.36 -29.27
N THR A 111 0.88 0.03 -29.56
CA THR A 111 1.22 0.69 -30.83
C THR A 111 1.05 -0.23 -32.03
N GLU A 112 1.45 -1.51 -31.93
CA GLU A 112 1.26 -2.49 -33.00
C GLU A 112 -0.24 -2.72 -33.27
N ALA A 113 -1.05 -2.91 -32.23
CA ALA A 113 -2.50 -3.09 -32.39
C ALA A 113 -3.20 -1.86 -32.99
N GLY A 114 -2.76 -0.65 -32.65
CA GLY A 114 -3.30 0.59 -33.23
C GLY A 114 -2.88 0.85 -34.68
N GLN A 115 -1.83 0.18 -35.18
CA GLN A 115 -1.41 0.24 -36.57
C GLN A 115 -2.20 -0.75 -37.46
N ASP A 116 -2.69 -1.85 -36.90
CA ASP A 116 -3.53 -2.83 -37.61
C ASP A 116 -4.99 -2.36 -37.81
N ASP A 117 -5.42 -1.33 -37.07
CA ASP A 117 -6.76 -0.71 -37.16
C ASP A 117 -6.84 0.44 -38.20
N HIS A 118 -5.81 0.65 -39.04
CA HIS A 118 -5.78 1.64 -40.14
C HIS A 118 -5.44 1.01 -41.49
#